data_AF-A0A8T4CJ26-F1
#
_entry.id   AF-A0A8T4CJ26-F1
#
_cell.length_a   1.000
_cell.length_b   1.000
_cell.length_c   1.000
_cell.angle_alpha   90.00
_cell.angle_beta   90.00
_cell.angle_gamma   90.00
#
_symmetry.space_group_name_H-M   'P 1'
#
loop_
_entity.id
_entity.type
_entity.pdbx_description
1 polymer ?
#
loop_
_entity_poly.entity_id
_entity_poly.type
_entity_poly.pdbx_seq_one_letter_code
_entity_poly.pdbx_strand_id
1 'polypeptide(L)'
;MEPWYKVAIPRKEVREGRSFNPDEFAIALEQVVAQTAPEDYQNPEQFFSRTCFTRALVENSAIVLRRLAGKSENTAPVQTLITQFGGGKTHMLTALYHLARSGPEAHKYNGIPKLLLAAGLSDVPTSKVAVFVGNAWDPQEGRETPWIDIARQIAGEDGVKALSTAAKTAPPGTDA
;
A
#
# COMPACT_ATOMS: atom_id res chain seq x y z
N MET A 1 34.62 -14.72 -10.83
CA MET A 1 33.28 -14.57 -10.23
C MET A 1 32.45 -15.74 -10.75
N GLU A 2 31.84 -16.55 -9.88
CA GLU A 2 31.00 -17.66 -10.35
C GLU A 2 29.74 -17.11 -11.04
N PRO A 3 29.24 -17.77 -12.11
CA PRO A 3 28.00 -17.38 -12.74
C PRO A 3 26.81 -17.44 -11.76
N TRP A 4 25.90 -16.46 -11.84
CA TRP A 4 24.79 -16.31 -10.88
C TRP A 4 23.93 -17.58 -10.75
N TYR A 5 23.70 -18.31 -11.85
CA TYR A 5 22.88 -19.53 -11.86
C TYR A 5 23.51 -20.71 -11.10
N LYS A 6 24.79 -20.61 -10.71
CA LYS A 6 25.46 -21.60 -9.85
C LYS A 6 25.35 -21.28 -8.36
N VAL A 7 25.08 -20.02 -8.01
CA VAL A 7 25.07 -19.53 -6.61
C VAL A 7 23.69 -19.09 -6.14
N ALA A 8 22.79 -18.74 -7.07
CA ALA A 8 21.41 -18.39 -6.78
C ALA A 8 20.51 -19.56 -7.18
N ILE A 9 19.89 -20.19 -6.19
CA ILE A 9 18.87 -21.23 -6.42
C ILE A 9 17.53 -20.50 -6.61
N PRO A 10 16.88 -20.58 -7.79
CA PRO A 10 15.57 -19.98 -7.99
C PRO A 10 14.54 -20.60 -7.04
N ARG A 11 13.44 -19.88 -6.78
CA ARG A 11 12.39 -20.38 -5.89
C ARG A 11 11.80 -21.68 -6.40
N LYS A 12 11.28 -22.48 -5.46
CA LYS A 12 10.70 -23.80 -5.73
C LYS A 12 9.61 -23.71 -6.81
N GLU A 13 8.74 -22.70 -6.75
CA GLU A 13 7.65 -22.56 -7.72
C GLU A 13 8.14 -22.34 -9.16
N VAL A 14 9.21 -21.55 -9.33
CA VAL A 14 9.86 -21.31 -10.64
C VAL A 14 10.58 -22.57 -11.13
N ARG A 15 11.23 -23.29 -10.23
CA ARG A 15 11.95 -24.54 -10.54
C ARG A 15 11.01 -25.67 -10.93
N GLU A 16 9.83 -25.72 -10.31
CA GLU A 16 8.81 -26.74 -10.55
C GLU A 16 7.86 -26.37 -11.69
N GLY A 17 8.05 -25.22 -12.34
CA GLY A 17 7.23 -24.77 -13.46
C GLY A 17 5.77 -24.54 -13.08
N ARG A 18 5.50 -24.22 -11.81
CA ARG A 18 4.13 -24.11 -11.25
C ARG A 18 3.31 -23.03 -11.95
N SER A 19 3.96 -21.92 -12.34
CA SER A 19 3.40 -20.89 -13.21
C SER A 19 4.52 -20.03 -13.78
N PHE A 20 4.38 -19.66 -15.06
CA PHE A 20 5.21 -18.65 -15.73
C PHE A 20 4.38 -17.43 -16.12
N ASN A 21 3.17 -17.27 -15.55
CA ASN A 21 2.32 -16.13 -15.84
C ASN A 21 3.00 -14.85 -15.33
N PRO A 22 3.40 -13.90 -16.20
CA PRO A 22 4.02 -12.64 -15.80
C PRO A 22 3.18 -11.86 -14.77
N ASP A 23 1.85 -12.01 -14.83
CA ASP A 23 0.92 -11.33 -13.94
C ASP A 23 1.05 -11.80 -12.49
N GLU A 24 1.52 -13.03 -12.24
CA GLU A 24 1.82 -13.51 -10.88
C GLU A 24 3.09 -12.87 -10.29
N PHE A 25 3.91 -12.23 -11.12
CA PHE A 25 5.13 -11.54 -10.72
C PHE A 25 4.97 -10.02 -10.65
N ALA A 26 3.81 -9.51 -11.07
CA ALA A 26 3.46 -8.11 -11.00
C ALA A 26 2.46 -7.87 -9.87
N ILE A 27 2.72 -6.84 -9.07
CA ILE A 27 1.82 -6.47 -7.99
C ILE A 27 0.73 -5.52 -8.52
N ALA A 28 -0.53 -5.88 -8.26
CA ALA A 28 -1.72 -5.10 -8.58
C ALA A 28 -2.42 -4.72 -7.26
N LEU A 29 -2.44 -3.43 -6.92
CA LEU A 29 -2.93 -2.97 -5.62
C LEU A 29 -4.43 -3.23 -5.46
N GLU A 30 -5.21 -3.04 -6.51
CA GLU A 30 -6.64 -3.32 -6.56
C GLU A 30 -6.94 -4.79 -6.24
N GLN A 31 -6.12 -5.73 -6.72
CA GLN A 31 -6.28 -7.16 -6.44
C GLN A 31 -5.91 -7.49 -5.00
N VAL A 32 -4.90 -6.82 -4.45
CA VAL A 32 -4.51 -6.98 -3.03
C VAL A 32 -5.64 -6.50 -2.12
N VAL A 33 -6.22 -5.34 -2.42
CA VAL A 33 -7.34 -4.77 -1.65
C VAL A 33 -8.60 -5.64 -1.77
N ALA A 34 -8.89 -6.15 -2.98
CA ALA A 34 -10.04 -7.02 -3.25
C ALA A 34 -9.85 -8.48 -2.76
N GLN A 35 -8.69 -8.83 -2.20
CA GLN A 35 -8.34 -10.19 -1.80
C GLN A 35 -8.44 -11.20 -2.96
N THR A 36 -8.06 -10.78 -4.17
CA THR A 36 -7.98 -11.63 -5.37
C THR A 36 -6.56 -11.81 -5.91
N ALA A 37 -5.55 -11.10 -5.36
CA ALA A 37 -4.14 -11.27 -5.73
C ALA A 37 -3.57 -12.65 -5.34
N PRO A 38 -2.41 -13.08 -5.87
CA PRO A 38 -1.67 -14.20 -5.30
C PRO A 38 -1.40 -14.06 -3.79
N GLU A 39 -1.38 -15.18 -3.07
CA GLU A 39 -1.21 -15.20 -1.60
C GLU A 39 0.05 -14.45 -1.14
N ASP A 40 1.12 -14.54 -1.93
CA ASP A 40 2.39 -13.84 -1.72
C ASP A 40 2.25 -12.31 -1.58
N TYR A 41 1.25 -11.72 -2.23
CA TYR A 41 0.97 -10.29 -2.17
C TYR A 41 -0.15 -9.94 -1.21
N GLN A 42 -1.09 -10.86 -0.97
CA GLN A 42 -2.20 -10.65 -0.04
C GLN A 42 -1.78 -10.79 1.42
N ASN A 43 -1.01 -11.81 1.75
CA ASN A 43 -0.61 -12.09 3.12
C ASN A 43 0.58 -11.17 3.48
N PRO A 44 0.44 -10.30 4.50
CA PRO A 44 1.49 -9.34 4.84
C PRO A 44 2.78 -10.02 5.31
N GLU A 45 2.70 -11.15 6.02
CA GLU A 45 3.88 -11.89 6.45
C GLU A 45 4.66 -12.44 5.25
N GLN A 46 3.97 -13.08 4.31
CA GLN A 46 4.60 -13.55 3.07
C GLN A 46 5.17 -12.40 2.24
N PHE A 47 4.40 -11.32 2.07
CA PHE A 47 4.81 -10.13 1.34
C PHE A 47 6.10 -9.51 1.90
N PHE A 48 6.16 -9.28 3.22
CA PHE A 48 7.35 -8.68 3.84
C PHE A 48 8.53 -9.64 3.91
N SER A 49 8.30 -10.95 4.07
CA SER A 49 9.39 -11.95 4.00
C SER A 49 10.13 -11.95 2.66
N ARG A 50 9.46 -11.52 1.59
CA ARG A 50 9.97 -11.46 0.21
C ARG A 50 10.37 -10.04 -0.20
N THR A 51 10.17 -9.04 0.65
CA THR A 51 10.40 -7.64 0.35
C THR A 51 11.85 -7.25 0.62
N CYS A 52 12.51 -6.67 -0.39
CA CYS A 52 13.77 -5.99 -0.19
C CYS A 52 13.53 -4.58 0.39
N PHE A 53 13.97 -4.35 1.62
CA PHE A 53 13.88 -3.04 2.28
C PHE A 53 14.93 -2.08 1.75
N THR A 54 14.71 -1.59 0.52
CA THR A 54 15.54 -0.56 -0.10
C THR A 54 15.51 0.73 0.72
N ARG A 55 16.56 1.55 0.59
CA ARG A 55 16.61 2.87 1.23
C ARG A 55 15.35 3.70 0.94
N ALA A 56 14.91 3.72 -0.33
CA ALA A 56 13.71 4.45 -0.73
C ALA A 56 12.44 3.92 -0.05
N LEU A 57 12.27 2.59 0.03
CA LEU A 57 11.14 1.97 0.74
C LEU A 57 11.10 2.38 2.21
N VAL A 58 12.25 2.32 2.87
CA VAL A 58 12.38 2.68 4.29
C VAL A 58 12.10 4.15 4.52
N GLU A 59 12.74 5.06 3.78
CA GLU A 59 12.60 6.50 3.96
C GLU A 59 11.16 6.99 3.68
N ASN A 60 10.55 6.55 2.58
CA ASN A 60 9.19 6.97 2.24
C ASN A 60 8.17 6.41 3.23
N SER A 61 8.28 5.13 3.61
CA SER A 61 7.40 4.53 4.61
C SER A 61 7.55 5.21 5.97
N ALA A 62 8.77 5.54 6.39
CA ALA A 62 9.02 6.25 7.64
C ALA A 62 8.40 7.66 7.66
N ILE A 63 8.36 8.37 6.54
CA ILE A 63 7.67 9.67 6.43
C ILE A 63 6.17 9.49 6.68
N VAL A 64 5.54 8.52 6.00
CA VAL A 64 4.10 8.24 6.14
C VAL A 64 3.76 7.81 7.57
N LEU A 65 4.49 6.85 8.12
CA LEU A 65 4.26 6.32 9.47
C LEU A 65 4.42 7.42 10.55
N ARG A 66 5.45 8.27 10.44
CA ARG A 66 5.64 9.38 11.37
C ARG A 66 4.47 10.37 11.31
N ARG A 67 3.98 10.68 10.11
CA ARG A 67 2.82 11.55 9.95
C ARG A 67 1.57 10.96 10.58
N LEU A 68 1.31 9.67 10.35
CA LEU A 68 0.19 8.94 10.97
C LEU A 68 0.32 8.89 12.50
N ALA A 69 1.53 8.90 13.03
CA ALA A 69 1.81 9.00 14.47
C ALA A 69 1.68 10.43 15.02
N GLY A 70 1.20 11.40 14.22
CA GLY A 70 1.05 12.80 14.62
C GLY A 70 2.35 13.62 14.57
N LYS A 71 3.47 13.06 14.10
CA LYS A 71 4.74 13.77 13.93
C LYS A 71 4.77 14.48 12.57
N SER A 72 4.33 15.74 12.54
CA SER A 72 4.16 16.56 11.33
C SER A 72 5.44 17.26 10.84
N GLU A 73 6.49 17.27 11.65
CA GLU A 73 7.79 17.85 11.30
C GLU A 73 8.44 17.08 10.14
N ASN A 74 8.74 17.77 9.04
CA ASN A 74 9.35 17.19 7.84
C ASN A 74 8.57 15.97 7.28
N THR A 75 7.25 15.91 7.48
CA THR A 75 6.40 14.87 6.91
C THR A 75 5.25 15.49 6.11
N ALA A 76 5.37 15.51 4.77
CA ALA A 76 4.37 16.11 3.91
C ALA A 76 3.00 15.37 3.99
N PRO A 77 1.86 16.08 3.97
CA PRO A 77 0.52 15.47 3.89
C PRO A 77 0.25 14.69 2.62
N VAL A 78 0.90 15.11 1.55
CA VAL A 78 0.78 14.52 0.22
C VAL A 78 2.17 14.09 -0.19
N GLN A 79 2.32 12.82 -0.52
CA GLN A 79 3.57 12.27 -1.04
C GLN A 79 3.31 11.72 -2.44
N THR A 80 4.03 12.25 -3.42
CA THR A 80 3.96 11.80 -4.82
C THR A 80 5.14 10.91 -5.12
N LEU A 81 4.86 9.65 -5.47
CA LEU A 81 5.90 8.70 -5.88
C LEU A 81 6.20 8.87 -7.37
N ILE A 82 7.27 9.61 -7.70
CA ILE A 82 7.71 9.82 -9.08
C ILE A 82 8.87 8.86 -9.36
N THR A 83 8.57 7.75 -10.04
CA THR A 83 9.58 6.78 -10.49
C THR A 83 9.26 6.30 -11.90
N GLN A 84 10.28 5.79 -12.59
CA GLN A 84 10.10 5.08 -13.86
C GLN A 84 9.34 3.75 -13.67
N PHE A 85 8.97 3.11 -14.79
CA PHE A 85 8.43 1.75 -14.78
C PHE A 85 9.39 0.80 -14.04
N GLY A 86 8.85 -0.11 -13.23
CA GLY A 86 9.66 -0.99 -12.37
C GLY A 86 10.27 -0.32 -11.13
N GLY A 87 10.07 0.99 -10.92
CA GLY A 87 10.62 1.71 -9.75
C GLY A 87 9.91 1.46 -8.41
N GLY A 88 9.05 0.45 -8.30
CA GLY A 88 8.47 0.01 -7.03
C GLY A 88 7.29 0.82 -6.48
N LYS A 89 6.61 1.64 -7.29
CA LYS A 89 5.45 2.45 -6.84
C LYS A 89 4.34 1.59 -6.24
N THR A 90 3.88 0.60 -6.99
CA THR A 90 2.79 -0.27 -6.53
C THR A 90 3.24 -1.13 -5.34
N HIS A 91 4.52 -1.56 -5.31
CA HIS A 91 5.10 -2.26 -4.15
C HIS A 91 5.10 -1.39 -2.89
N MET A 92 5.48 -0.11 -3.01
CA MET A 92 5.44 0.86 -1.91
C MET A 92 4.02 1.05 -1.40
N LEU A 93 3.06 1.27 -2.29
CA LEU A 93 1.65 1.45 -1.91
C LEU A 93 1.08 0.21 -1.22
N THR A 94 1.41 -1.00 -1.71
CA THR A 94 1.01 -2.24 -1.05
C THR A 94 1.68 -2.42 0.32
N ALA A 95 2.96 -2.07 0.45
CA ALA A 95 3.63 -2.10 1.75
C ALA A 95 2.95 -1.17 2.76
N LEU A 96 2.62 0.06 2.35
CA LEU A 96 1.88 1.02 3.17
C LEU A 96 0.47 0.52 3.52
N TYR A 97 -0.23 -0.10 2.56
CA TYR A 97 -1.54 -0.70 2.79
C TYR A 97 -1.47 -1.80 3.87
N HIS A 98 -0.51 -2.71 3.77
CA HIS A 98 -0.31 -3.79 4.74
C HIS A 98 0.08 -3.28 6.12
N LEU A 99 0.95 -2.26 6.20
CA LEU A 99 1.31 -1.59 7.45
C LEU A 99 0.07 -0.97 8.09
N ALA A 100 -0.67 -0.14 7.35
CA ALA A 100 -1.86 0.55 7.86
C ALA A 100 -2.94 -0.43 8.35
N ARG A 101 -3.19 -1.51 7.59
CA ARG A 101 -4.16 -2.56 7.96
C ARG A 101 -3.73 -3.39 9.17
N SER A 102 -2.44 -3.62 9.32
CA SER A 102 -1.91 -4.45 10.41
C SER A 102 -1.74 -3.67 11.71
N GLY A 103 -1.50 -2.35 11.64
CA GLY A 103 -1.27 -1.54 12.83
C GLY A 103 -0.13 -2.12 13.70
N PRO A 104 -0.26 -2.10 15.05
CA PRO A 104 0.78 -2.62 15.95
C PRO A 104 1.22 -4.06 15.67
N GLU A 105 0.32 -4.91 15.15
CA GLU A 105 0.65 -6.30 14.80
C GLU A 105 1.71 -6.41 13.70
N ALA A 106 1.95 -5.35 12.93
CA ALA A 106 2.99 -5.34 11.89
C ALA A 106 4.40 -5.58 12.44
N HIS A 107 4.63 -5.35 13.74
CA HIS A 107 5.93 -5.54 14.39
C HIS A 107 6.49 -6.96 14.21
N LYS A 108 5.63 -7.98 14.04
CA LYS A 108 6.06 -9.37 13.85
C LYS A 108 6.62 -9.67 12.45
N TYR A 109 6.33 -8.83 11.45
CA TYR A 109 6.72 -9.12 10.08
C TYR A 109 8.20 -8.80 9.83
N ASN A 110 8.81 -9.55 8.90
CA ASN A 110 10.22 -9.41 8.57
C ASN A 110 10.56 -7.96 8.16
N GLY A 111 11.65 -7.42 8.71
CA GLY A 111 12.15 -6.08 8.39
C GLY A 111 11.40 -4.91 9.03
N ILE A 112 10.17 -5.10 9.53
CA ILE A 112 9.37 -4.02 10.13
C ILE A 112 9.98 -3.44 11.40
N PRO A 113 10.55 -4.22 12.35
CA PRO A 113 11.23 -3.64 13.50
C PRO A 113 12.36 -2.67 13.13
N LYS A 114 13.12 -2.98 12.07
CA LYS A 114 14.19 -2.09 11.58
C LYS A 114 13.62 -0.84 10.91
N LEU A 115 12.52 -0.97 10.17
CA LEU A 115 11.79 0.17 9.60
C LEU A 115 11.27 1.12 10.70
N LEU A 116 10.65 0.57 11.75
CA LEU A 116 10.14 1.35 12.89
C LEU A 116 11.25 2.08 13.63
N LEU A 117 12.39 1.40 13.86
CA LEU A 117 13.58 2.03 14.42
C LEU A 117 14.05 3.21 13.56
N ALA A 118 14.15 3.04 12.24
CA ALA A 118 14.52 4.11 11.31
C ALA A 118 13.50 5.27 11.29
N ALA A 119 12.21 4.97 11.53
CA ALA A 119 11.15 5.97 11.67
C ALA A 119 11.12 6.63 13.06
N GLY A 120 11.86 6.14 14.05
CA GLY A 120 11.79 6.60 15.44
C GLY A 120 10.41 6.37 16.05
N LEU A 121 9.82 5.20 15.77
CA LEU A 121 8.50 4.79 16.27
C LEU A 121 8.62 3.44 16.99
N SER A 122 7.79 3.21 18.01
CA SER A 122 7.68 1.91 18.67
C SER A 122 6.85 0.93 17.85
N ASP A 123 5.76 1.44 17.25
CA ASP A 123 4.73 0.67 16.58
C ASP A 123 4.23 1.39 15.33
N VAL A 124 3.60 0.63 14.44
CA VAL A 124 2.84 1.19 13.33
C VAL A 124 1.51 1.75 13.88
N PRO A 125 1.20 3.04 13.65
CA PRO A 125 -0.04 3.63 14.13
C PRO A 125 -1.28 2.94 13.55
N THR A 126 -2.27 2.68 14.40
CA THR A 126 -3.61 2.29 13.94
C THR A 126 -4.16 3.42 13.07
N SER A 127 -4.48 3.10 11.81
CA SER A 127 -4.92 4.08 10.84
C SER A 127 -6.03 3.50 9.98
N LYS A 128 -6.89 4.40 9.50
CA LYS A 128 -7.87 4.04 8.47
C LYS A 128 -7.23 4.25 7.11
N VAL A 129 -7.48 3.35 6.18
CA VAL A 129 -6.91 3.40 4.83
C VAL A 129 -8.04 3.36 3.81
N ALA A 130 -7.95 4.23 2.81
CA ALA A 130 -8.73 4.16 1.60
C ALA A 130 -7.78 4.00 0.41
N VAL A 131 -8.22 3.24 -0.58
CA VAL A 131 -7.47 2.96 -1.80
C VAL A 131 -8.33 3.33 -2.99
N PHE A 132 -7.72 4.04 -3.92
CA PHE A 132 -8.31 4.41 -5.19
C PHE A 132 -7.32 4.06 -6.30
N VAL A 133 -7.76 3.20 -7.23
CA VAL A 133 -6.96 2.76 -8.37
C VAL A 133 -7.72 3.17 -9.63
N GLY A 134 -7.29 4.27 -10.25
CA GLY A 134 -8.09 4.96 -11.27
C GLY A 134 -8.36 4.16 -12.54
N ASN A 135 -7.54 3.17 -12.88
CA ASN A 135 -7.76 2.27 -14.03
C ASN A 135 -8.55 1.00 -13.70
N ALA A 136 -8.91 0.80 -12.43
CA ALA A 136 -9.67 -0.36 -11.95
C ALA A 136 -10.90 0.08 -11.13
N TRP A 137 -11.37 1.30 -11.35
CA TRP A 137 -12.48 1.90 -10.63
C TRP A 137 -13.52 2.46 -11.61
N ASP A 138 -14.77 2.09 -11.40
CA ASP A 138 -15.90 2.56 -12.20
C ASP A 138 -16.96 3.23 -11.31
N PRO A 139 -17.48 4.41 -11.71
CA PRO A 139 -18.62 5.04 -11.07
C PRO A 139 -19.83 4.12 -11.05
N GLN A 140 -20.48 3.99 -9.90
CA GLN A 140 -21.75 3.25 -9.73
C GLN A 140 -22.64 3.96 -8.72
N GLU A 141 -23.89 3.54 -8.60
CA GLU A 141 -24.81 4.07 -7.59
C GLU A 141 -24.20 3.93 -6.18
N GLY A 142 -24.22 5.03 -5.42
CA GLY A 142 -23.58 5.13 -4.12
C GLY A 142 -22.06 5.32 -4.18
N ARG A 143 -21.38 5.20 -5.32
CA ARG A 143 -19.96 5.50 -5.50
C ARG A 143 -19.75 6.35 -6.76
N GLU A 144 -20.59 7.37 -6.91
CA GLU A 144 -20.66 8.19 -8.13
C GLU A 144 -19.35 8.93 -8.40
N THR A 145 -18.61 9.31 -7.35
CA THR A 145 -17.31 9.96 -7.45
C THR A 145 -16.26 9.26 -6.58
N PRO A 146 -14.95 9.39 -6.91
CA PRO A 146 -13.88 8.86 -6.08
C PRO A 146 -13.95 9.36 -4.63
N TRP A 147 -14.46 10.57 -4.43
CA TRP A 147 -14.59 11.20 -3.12
C TRP A 147 -15.58 10.48 -2.22
N ILE A 148 -16.75 10.12 -2.76
CA ILE A 148 -17.77 9.36 -2.04
C ILE A 148 -17.22 7.98 -1.66
N ASP A 149 -16.52 7.32 -2.59
CA ASP A 149 -15.93 6.01 -2.33
C ASP A 149 -14.83 6.08 -1.26
N ILE A 150 -13.89 7.02 -1.37
CA ILE A 150 -12.85 7.24 -0.36
C ILE A 150 -13.46 7.55 1.02
N ALA A 151 -14.47 8.43 1.08
CA ALA A 151 -15.13 8.78 2.32
C ALA A 151 -15.81 7.56 2.98
N ARG A 152 -16.45 6.70 2.17
CA ARG A 152 -17.02 5.43 2.65
C ARG A 152 -15.94 4.47 3.16
N GLN A 153 -14.83 4.32 2.45
CA GLN A 153 -13.74 3.45 2.90
C GLN A 153 -13.14 3.91 4.24
N ILE A 154 -13.06 5.22 4.48
CA ILE A 154 -12.51 5.79 5.73
C ILE A 154 -13.53 5.75 6.87
N ALA A 155 -14.78 6.14 6.64
CA ALA A 155 -15.73 6.40 7.72
C ALA A 155 -17.13 5.81 7.49
N GLY A 156 -17.26 4.90 6.53
CA GLY A 156 -18.55 4.32 6.16
C GLY A 156 -19.54 5.40 5.72
N GLU A 157 -20.82 5.17 6.03
CA GLU A 157 -21.89 6.11 5.69
C GLU A 157 -21.75 7.46 6.41
N ASP A 158 -21.10 7.51 7.57
CA ASP A 158 -20.86 8.78 8.26
C ASP A 158 -19.82 9.64 7.51
N GLY A 159 -18.86 9.00 6.83
CA GLY A 159 -17.96 9.68 5.90
C GLY A 159 -18.71 10.26 4.69
N VAL A 160 -19.63 9.49 4.12
CA VAL A 160 -20.46 9.96 2.99
C VAL A 160 -21.35 11.12 3.41
N LYS A 161 -21.98 11.06 4.58
CA LYS A 161 -22.82 12.15 5.13
C LYS A 161 -22.02 13.42 5.44
N ALA A 162 -20.72 13.30 5.75
CA ALA A 162 -19.86 14.45 5.98
C ALA A 162 -19.59 15.24 4.69
N LEU A 163 -19.79 14.63 3.52
CA LEU A 163 -19.77 15.32 2.24
C LEU A 163 -21.13 15.98 1.97
N SER A 164 -21.12 17.12 1.29
CA SER A 164 -22.36 17.73 0.79
C SER A 164 -22.97 16.89 -0.35
N THR A 165 -24.26 17.07 -0.63
CA THR A 165 -24.93 16.41 -1.77
C THR A 165 -24.28 16.74 -3.12
N ALA A 166 -23.56 17.86 -3.21
CA ALA A 166 -22.78 18.25 -4.38
C ALA A 166 -21.63 17.29 -4.71
N ALA A 167 -21.16 16.48 -3.74
CA ALA A 167 -20.08 15.51 -3.93
C ALA A 167 -20.39 14.42 -4.97
N LYS A 168 -21.67 14.28 -5.38
CA LYS A 168 -22.09 13.41 -6.49
C LYS A 168 -21.67 13.93 -7.86
N THR A 169 -21.43 15.23 -7.99
CA THR A 169 -21.19 15.89 -9.29
C THR A 169 -19.99 16.84 -9.27
N ALA A 170 -19.44 17.17 -8.11
CA ALA A 170 -18.31 18.07 -7.95
C ALA A 170 -17.32 17.57 -6.88
N PRO A 171 -16.03 17.93 -6.98
CA PRO A 171 -15.08 17.69 -5.90
C PRO A 171 -15.51 18.42 -4.61
N PRO A 172 -15.38 17.79 -3.42
CA PRO A 172 -15.68 18.45 -2.16
C PRO A 172 -14.66 19.56 -1.85
N GLY A 173 -15.09 20.58 -1.09
CA GLY A 173 -14.21 21.66 -0.64
C GLY A 173 -14.00 22.81 -1.65
N THR A 174 -14.82 22.87 -2.71
CA THR A 174 -14.76 23.95 -3.71
C THR A 174 -15.61 25.19 -3.37
N ASP A 175 -16.42 25.13 -2.31
CA ASP A 175 -17.29 26.24 -1.87
C ASP A 175 -16.53 27.29 -1.02
N ALA A 176 -15.22 27.42 -1.21
CA ALA A 176 -14.33 28.31 -0.48
C ALA A 176 -14.19 29.69 -1.15
#